data_AF-A0A8B7DQN2-F1
#
_entry.id   AF-A0A8B7DQN2-F1
#
_cell.length_a   1.000
_cell.length_b   1.000
_cell.length_c   1.000
_cell.angle_alpha   90.00
_cell.angle_beta   90.00
_cell.angle_gamma   90.00
#
_symmetry.space_group_name_H-M   'P 1'
#
loop_
_entity.id
_entity.type
_entity.pdbx_description
1 polymer ?
#
loop_
_entity_poly.entity_id
_entity_poly.type
_entity_poly.pdbx_seq_one_letter_code
_entity_poly.pdbx_strand_id
1 'polypeptide(L)'
;MSTESEHLSKLDSNAKHRYLEKISFINHVDPYLLKDTDFSDNIDSYPNVTYPDIVNYFLFAPSPLTKDQLKAYKALDSYNQFVSGWVINAGVKLFEKYVLIHGRVKHSQKMNDVPLHPWIILEKSGNIVCAHCNCMAGLGESCSHVGAVLFHIECAVKIRSSKTCTDEKAYWLLPSSKKIEFKPVSDIDFTSPKSLQCNLNNKVHGIIYDK
;
A
#
# COMPACT_ATOMS: atom_id res chain seq x y z
N MET A 1 -0.73 15.22 30.24
CA MET A 1 -0.63 13.98 29.42
C MET A 1 0.82 13.88 29.00
N SER A 2 1.47 12.75 29.26
CA SER A 2 2.87 12.52 28.88
C SER A 2 3.03 12.76 27.38
N THR A 3 3.86 13.72 27.01
CA THR A 3 4.18 14.08 25.62
C THR A 3 5.17 13.13 24.96
N GLU A 4 5.69 12.15 25.71
CA GLU A 4 6.70 11.19 25.26
C GLU A 4 6.18 9.75 25.40
N SER A 5 6.44 8.90 24.41
CA SER A 5 6.13 7.47 24.49
C SER A 5 7.03 6.74 25.50
N GLU A 6 6.54 5.61 26.01
CA GLU A 6 7.34 4.72 26.88
C GLU A 6 8.59 4.19 26.16
N HIS A 7 8.54 4.06 24.84
CA HIS A 7 9.71 3.71 24.04
C HIS A 7 10.77 4.81 24.09
N LEU A 8 10.36 6.06 23.88
CA LEU A 8 11.27 7.21 23.86
C LEU A 8 11.96 7.45 25.20
N SER A 9 11.27 7.22 26.32
CA SER A 9 11.82 7.40 27.67
C SER A 9 12.90 6.37 28.04
N LYS A 10 12.90 5.20 27.38
CA LYS A 10 13.88 4.13 27.59
C LYS A 10 15.16 4.29 26.77
N LEU A 11 15.18 5.20 25.79
CA LEU A 11 16.35 5.42 24.93
C LEU A 11 17.44 6.21 25.66
N ASP A 12 18.70 5.91 25.34
CA ASP A 12 19.83 6.73 25.76
C ASP A 12 19.81 8.11 25.08
N SER A 13 20.57 9.08 25.61
CA SER A 13 20.56 10.46 25.12
C SER A 13 20.87 10.59 23.62
N ASN A 14 21.80 9.78 23.09
CA ASN A 14 22.17 9.83 21.67
C ASN A 14 21.11 9.18 20.80
N ALA A 15 20.55 8.04 21.20
CA ALA A 15 19.42 7.43 20.50
C ALA A 15 18.16 8.31 20.53
N LYS A 16 17.89 8.98 21.66
CA LYS A 16 16.77 9.92 21.81
C LYS A 16 16.92 11.09 20.84
N HIS A 17 18.11 11.68 20.74
CA HIS A 17 18.38 12.75 19.78
C HIS A 17 18.07 12.32 18.33
N ARG A 18 18.61 11.17 17.90
CA ARG A 18 18.36 10.64 16.54
C ARG A 18 16.89 10.30 16.30
N TYR A 19 16.20 9.78 17.32
CA TYR A 19 14.76 9.54 17.24
C TYR A 19 14.00 10.85 17.00
N LEU A 20 14.34 11.92 17.72
CA LEU A 20 13.74 13.24 17.57
C LEU A 20 14.01 13.85 16.19
N GLU A 21 15.22 13.66 15.63
CA GLU A 21 15.54 14.05 14.25
C GLU A 21 14.64 13.33 13.25
N LYS A 22 14.37 12.03 13.41
CA LYS A 22 13.47 11.29 12.52
C LYS A 22 12.04 11.79 12.56
N ILE A 23 11.47 11.99 13.75
CA ILE A 23 10.09 12.44 13.85
C ILE A 23 9.91 13.91 13.44
N SER A 24 10.99 14.67 13.27
CA SER A 24 10.93 16.03 12.72
C SER A 24 10.32 16.07 11.31
N PHE A 25 10.50 15.01 10.52
CA PHE A 25 9.90 14.89 9.18
C PHE A 25 8.36 14.81 9.23
N ILE A 26 7.79 14.38 10.35
CA ILE A 26 6.35 14.18 10.53
C ILE A 26 5.78 15.10 11.62
N ASN A 27 6.24 16.35 11.63
CA ASN A 27 5.78 17.41 12.54
C ASN A 27 5.97 17.07 14.03
N HIS A 28 7.04 16.34 14.38
CA HIS A 28 7.35 15.90 15.74
C HIS A 28 6.26 15.04 16.39
N VAL A 29 5.45 14.37 15.58
CA VAL A 29 4.46 13.39 16.05
C VAL A 29 5.17 12.07 16.32
N ASP A 30 5.08 11.55 17.54
CA ASP A 30 5.64 10.24 17.87
C ASP A 30 4.74 9.11 17.30
N PRO A 31 5.25 8.27 16.39
CA PRO A 31 4.47 7.17 15.81
C PRO A 31 3.92 6.18 16.84
N TYR A 32 4.57 6.01 17.99
CA TYR A 32 4.11 5.09 19.05
C TYR A 32 2.95 5.63 19.89
N LEU A 33 2.62 6.92 19.77
CA LEU A 33 1.45 7.51 20.42
C LEU A 33 0.21 7.53 19.51
N LEU A 34 0.37 7.24 18.23
CA LEU A 34 -0.73 7.17 17.28
C LEU A 34 -1.59 5.94 17.53
N LYS A 35 -2.90 6.10 17.35
CA LYS A 35 -3.85 4.99 17.48
C LYS A 35 -4.03 4.32 16.13
N ASP A 36 -4.49 3.07 16.13
CA ASP A 36 -4.82 2.33 14.91
C ASP A 36 -5.82 3.10 14.01
N THR A 37 -6.71 3.91 14.60
CA THR A 37 -7.67 4.76 13.87
C THR A 37 -7.01 5.91 13.07
N ASP A 38 -5.78 6.29 13.41
CA ASP A 38 -5.03 7.32 12.70
C ASP A 38 -4.41 6.80 11.40
N PHE A 39 -4.42 5.49 11.19
CA PHE A 39 -3.85 4.83 10.02
C PHE A 39 -4.97 4.34 9.10
N SER A 40 -4.74 4.49 7.79
CA SER A 40 -5.56 3.90 6.76
C SER A 40 -4.96 2.56 6.33
N ASP A 41 -5.81 1.58 6.02
CA ASP A 41 -5.40 0.32 5.38
C ASP A 41 -5.52 0.38 3.84
N ASN A 42 -5.79 1.56 3.27
CA ASN A 42 -5.94 1.70 1.82
C ASN A 42 -4.58 1.59 1.11
N ILE A 43 -4.42 0.52 0.32
CA ILE A 43 -3.26 0.26 -0.53
C ILE A 43 -3.03 1.41 -1.53
N ASP A 44 -4.09 2.10 -1.97
CA ASP A 44 -3.95 3.20 -2.93
C ASP A 44 -3.18 4.39 -2.34
N SER A 45 -3.16 4.51 -1.00
CA SER A 45 -2.40 5.53 -0.27
C SER A 45 -0.92 5.15 -0.06
N TYR A 46 -0.49 3.95 -0.45
CA TYR A 46 0.91 3.54 -0.30
C TYR A 46 1.81 4.28 -1.31
N PRO A 47 3.00 4.75 -0.88
CA PRO A 47 3.97 5.38 -1.77
C PRO A 47 4.50 4.34 -2.76
N ASN A 48 4.93 4.78 -3.94
CA ASN A 48 5.36 3.89 -5.02
C ASN A 48 6.77 3.34 -4.79
N VAL A 49 6.94 2.49 -3.78
CA VAL A 49 8.21 1.85 -3.42
C VAL A 49 8.48 0.70 -4.39
N THR A 50 9.68 0.69 -4.96
CA THR A 50 10.16 -0.40 -5.83
C THR A 50 11.29 -1.20 -5.16
N TYR A 51 11.55 -2.41 -5.66
CA TYR A 51 12.68 -3.22 -5.19
C TYR A 51 14.04 -2.47 -5.22
N PRO A 52 14.40 -1.74 -6.30
CA PRO A 52 15.58 -0.89 -6.30
C PRO A 52 15.65 0.12 -5.15
N ASP A 53 14.52 0.73 -4.76
CA ASP A 53 14.50 1.70 -3.65
C ASP A 53 14.86 1.03 -2.33
N ILE A 54 14.36 -0.18 -2.09
CA ILE A 54 14.67 -0.98 -0.90
C ILE A 54 16.16 -1.35 -0.86
N VAL A 55 16.71 -1.79 -2.01
CA VAL A 55 18.14 -2.12 -2.13
C VAL A 55 18.99 -0.88 -1.91
N ASN A 56 18.62 0.25 -2.50
CA ASN A 56 19.33 1.51 -2.36
C ASN A 56 19.36 1.98 -0.91
N TYR A 57 18.23 1.87 -0.22
CA TYR A 57 18.16 2.18 1.21
C TYR A 57 19.10 1.30 2.03
N PHE A 58 19.02 -0.03 1.91
CA PHE A 58 19.84 -0.91 2.75
C PHE A 58 21.34 -0.90 2.43
N LEU A 59 21.73 -0.67 1.18
CA LEU A 59 23.13 -0.77 0.77
C LEU A 59 23.84 0.58 0.78
N PHE A 60 23.17 1.64 0.32
CA PHE A 60 23.81 2.92 0.01
C PHE A 60 23.38 4.07 0.93
N ALA A 61 22.27 3.95 1.67
CA ALA A 61 21.89 5.00 2.60
C ALA A 61 22.93 5.16 3.72
N PRO A 62 23.17 6.39 4.19
CA PRO A 62 24.09 6.64 5.29
C PRO A 62 23.54 6.04 6.58
N SER A 63 24.39 5.33 7.31
CA SER A 63 24.06 4.78 8.61
C SER A 63 23.80 5.90 9.60
N PRO A 64 22.71 5.83 10.38
CA PRO A 64 22.42 6.82 11.42
C PRO A 64 23.40 6.76 12.60
N LEU A 65 24.31 5.77 12.62
CA LEU A 65 25.34 5.63 13.66
C LEU A 65 26.70 6.15 13.16
N THR A 66 27.17 5.58 12.05
CA THR A 66 28.54 5.81 11.57
C THR A 66 28.61 6.85 10.46
N LYS A 67 27.47 7.26 9.87
CA LYS A 67 27.37 8.10 8.67
C LYS A 67 27.96 7.49 7.39
N ASP A 68 28.62 6.34 7.49
CA ASP A 68 29.04 5.51 6.37
C ASP A 68 27.85 4.76 5.76
N GLN A 69 28.00 4.24 4.53
CA GLN A 69 26.98 3.41 3.90
C GLN A 69 26.55 2.23 4.79
N LEU A 70 25.25 1.97 4.91
CA LEU A 70 24.67 0.93 5.75
C LEU A 70 25.21 -0.48 5.43
N LYS A 71 25.38 -0.80 4.15
CA LYS A 71 25.83 -2.13 3.67
C LYS A 71 25.09 -3.29 4.36
N ALA A 72 23.80 -3.11 4.59
CA ALA A 72 22.96 -4.05 5.33
C ALA A 72 22.45 -5.19 4.43
N TYR A 73 23.36 -5.95 3.82
CA TYR A 73 23.02 -7.05 2.89
C TYR A 73 22.03 -8.06 3.49
N LYS A 74 22.20 -8.39 4.78
CA LYS A 74 21.31 -9.32 5.51
C LYS A 74 19.87 -8.79 5.66
N ALA A 75 19.65 -7.48 5.54
CA ALA A 75 18.30 -6.92 5.60
C ALA A 75 17.49 -7.31 4.35
N LEU A 76 18.13 -7.64 3.23
CA LEU A 76 17.46 -8.13 2.02
C LEU A 76 16.85 -9.52 2.21
N ASP A 77 17.42 -10.35 3.09
CA ASP A 77 16.87 -11.67 3.45
C ASP A 77 15.52 -11.58 4.17
N SER A 78 15.12 -10.38 4.61
CA SER A 78 13.82 -10.11 5.22
C SER A 78 12.65 -10.37 4.27
N TYR A 79 12.91 -10.49 2.96
CA TYR A 79 11.92 -10.98 2.00
C TYR A 79 11.35 -12.33 2.42
N ASN A 80 12.17 -13.23 2.99
CA ASN A 80 11.71 -14.52 3.49
C ASN A 80 10.72 -14.38 4.66
N GLN A 81 10.89 -13.37 5.52
CA GLN A 81 9.97 -13.10 6.63
C GLN A 81 8.62 -12.58 6.12
N PHE A 82 8.67 -11.71 5.11
CA PHE A 82 7.48 -11.25 4.40
C PHE A 82 6.73 -12.43 3.75
N VAL A 83 7.40 -13.25 2.94
CA VAL A 83 6.80 -14.41 2.27
C VAL A 83 6.26 -15.43 3.27
N SER A 84 6.92 -15.58 4.42
CA SER A 84 6.47 -16.46 5.50
C SER A 84 5.29 -15.90 6.32
N GLY A 85 4.71 -14.76 5.94
CA GLY A 85 3.53 -14.20 6.58
C GLY A 85 3.77 -13.62 7.98
N TRP A 86 4.98 -13.09 8.24
CA TRP A 86 5.30 -12.52 9.55
C TRP A 86 4.79 -11.10 9.73
N VAL A 87 4.53 -10.39 8.64
CA VAL A 87 3.85 -9.09 8.65
C VAL A 87 2.36 -9.35 8.83
N ILE A 88 1.82 -8.93 9.97
CA ILE A 88 0.40 -9.11 10.32
C ILE A 88 -0.44 -8.11 9.54
N ASN A 89 -0.03 -6.84 9.57
CA ASN A 89 -0.60 -5.77 8.75
C ASN A 89 0.36 -4.57 8.68
N ALA A 90 0.03 -3.63 7.81
CA ALA A 90 0.64 -2.31 7.75
C ALA A 90 -0.42 -1.23 7.48
N GLY A 91 -0.32 -0.11 8.19
CA GLY A 91 -1.18 1.05 8.04
C GLY A 91 -0.40 2.25 7.53
N VAL A 92 -1.07 3.16 6.83
CA VAL A 92 -0.48 4.37 6.26
C VAL A 92 -1.11 5.64 6.81
N LYS A 93 -0.29 6.63 7.13
CA LYS A 93 -0.69 7.98 7.49
C LYS A 93 0.03 9.00 6.60
N LEU A 94 -0.75 9.84 5.94
CA LEU A 94 -0.23 10.85 5.02
C LEU A 94 0.12 12.14 5.76
N PHE A 95 1.28 12.69 5.43
CA PHE A 95 1.71 14.03 5.82
C PHE A 95 1.88 14.89 4.55
N GLU A 96 2.22 16.16 4.70
CA GLU A 96 2.33 17.10 3.57
C GLU A 96 3.33 16.63 2.51
N LYS A 97 4.56 16.32 2.92
CA LYS A 97 5.65 15.87 2.04
C LYS A 97 5.97 14.39 2.19
N TYR A 98 5.66 13.82 3.35
CA TYR A 98 6.05 12.48 3.74
C TYR A 98 4.85 11.58 3.95
N VAL A 99 5.13 10.29 4.01
CA VAL A 99 4.19 9.22 4.29
C VAL A 99 4.78 8.38 5.41
N LEU A 100 4.01 8.18 6.48
CA LEU A 100 4.36 7.29 7.57
C LEU A 100 3.68 5.94 7.33
N ILE A 101 4.49 4.89 7.28
CA ILE A 101 3.99 3.51 7.33
C ILE A 101 4.27 2.96 8.72
N HIS A 102 3.27 2.32 9.31
CA HIS A 102 3.37 1.61 10.57
C HIS A 102 3.00 0.15 10.36
N GLY A 103 3.90 -0.77 10.71
CA GLY A 103 3.69 -2.21 10.57
C GLY A 103 3.51 -2.92 11.90
N ARG A 104 2.82 -4.06 11.89
CA ARG A 104 2.85 -5.04 12.98
C ARG A 104 3.52 -6.31 12.49
N VAL A 105 4.64 -6.70 13.10
CA VAL A 105 5.47 -7.81 12.63
C VAL A 105 5.79 -8.76 13.77
N LYS A 106 5.64 -10.07 13.54
CA LYS A 106 5.99 -11.11 14.52
C LYS A 106 7.49 -11.16 14.77
N HIS A 107 7.87 -11.60 15.96
CA HIS A 107 9.26 -11.93 16.27
C HIS A 107 9.69 -13.22 15.57
N SER A 108 10.94 -13.25 15.09
CA SER A 108 11.53 -14.41 14.43
C SER A 108 11.74 -15.62 15.35
N GLN A 109 12.06 -15.37 16.62
CA GLN A 109 12.43 -16.40 17.60
C GLN A 109 11.38 -16.60 18.70
N LYS A 110 10.35 -15.73 18.77
CA LYS A 110 9.34 -15.70 19.83
C LYS A 110 7.95 -15.42 19.25
N MET A 111 7.44 -16.38 18.47
CA MET A 111 6.22 -16.16 17.68
C MET A 111 4.95 -15.85 18.50
N ASN A 112 4.94 -16.16 19.80
CA ASN A 112 3.82 -15.90 20.71
C ASN A 112 3.95 -14.57 21.47
N ASP A 113 5.09 -13.89 21.38
CA ASP A 113 5.27 -12.57 22.00
C ASP A 113 4.45 -11.51 21.25
N VAL A 114 4.20 -10.39 21.94
CA VAL A 114 3.51 -9.24 21.35
C VAL A 114 4.27 -8.79 20.09
N PRO A 115 3.57 -8.59 18.95
CA PRO A 115 4.22 -8.13 17.72
C PRO A 115 5.01 -6.84 17.91
N LEU A 116 6.07 -6.71 17.12
CA LEU A 116 6.86 -5.49 17.02
C LEU A 116 6.17 -4.49 16.11
N HIS A 117 6.49 -3.22 16.34
CA HIS A 117 5.88 -2.07 15.71
C HIS A 117 6.95 -1.26 14.96
N PRO A 118 7.48 -1.78 13.83
CA PRO A 118 8.32 -0.99 12.95
C PRO A 118 7.51 0.14 12.31
N TRP A 119 8.14 1.30 12.15
CA TRP A 119 7.60 2.39 11.37
C TRP A 119 8.66 2.94 10.41
N ILE A 120 8.20 3.46 9.29
CA ILE A 120 9.04 3.89 8.17
C ILE A 120 8.49 5.23 7.67
N ILE A 121 9.37 6.20 7.47
CA ILE A 121 9.05 7.49 6.86
C ILE A 121 9.57 7.46 5.43
N LEU A 122 8.66 7.70 4.49
CA LEU A 122 8.94 7.73 3.06
C LEU A 122 8.51 9.07 2.47
N GLU A 123 9.13 9.44 1.37
CA GLU A 123 8.59 10.46 0.49
C GLU A 123 7.42 9.89 -0.33
N LYS A 124 6.53 10.76 -0.79
CA LYS A 124 5.44 10.37 -1.72
C LYS A 124 5.96 9.76 -3.03
N SER A 125 7.22 10.05 -3.40
CA SER A 125 7.93 9.49 -4.55
C SER A 125 8.23 8.00 -4.42
N GLY A 126 8.27 7.45 -3.19
CA GLY A 126 8.74 6.08 -2.92
C GLY A 126 10.13 6.03 -2.25
N ASN A 127 10.85 7.15 -2.17
CA ASN A 127 12.14 7.21 -1.49
C ASN A 127 12.01 6.98 0.02
N ILE A 128 12.84 6.10 0.58
CA ILE A 128 12.84 5.75 2.00
C ILE A 128 13.78 6.71 2.73
N VAL A 129 13.23 7.54 3.61
CA VAL A 129 14.00 8.56 4.34
C VAL A 129 14.66 7.96 5.56
N CYS A 130 13.86 7.30 6.41
CA CYS A 130 14.34 6.64 7.61
C CYS A 130 13.36 5.58 8.09
N ALA A 131 13.84 4.72 8.98
CA ALA A 131 13.01 3.70 9.60
C ALA A 131 13.34 3.58 11.08
N HIS A 132 12.49 2.88 11.81
CA HIS A 132 12.73 2.55 13.20
C HIS A 132 11.91 1.34 13.60
N CYS A 133 12.39 0.62 14.61
CA CYS A 133 11.66 -0.49 15.18
C CYS A 133 11.93 -0.55 16.68
N ASN A 134 10.96 -1.03 17.45
CA ASN A 134 11.09 -1.26 18.89
C ASN A 134 11.84 -2.57 19.24
N CYS A 135 12.43 -3.25 18.25
CA CYS A 135 13.29 -4.41 18.48
C CYS A 135 14.71 -3.98 18.92
N MET A 136 15.49 -4.88 19.51
CA MET A 136 16.87 -4.59 19.95
C MET A 136 17.78 -4.05 18.83
N ALA A 137 17.60 -4.51 17.60
CA ALA A 137 18.37 -4.05 16.44
C ALA A 137 17.76 -2.81 15.75
N GLY A 138 16.65 -2.27 16.26
CA GLY A 138 15.86 -1.24 15.58
C GLY A 138 16.54 0.12 15.50
N LEU A 139 17.51 0.39 16.37
CA LEU A 139 18.33 1.61 16.35
C LEU A 139 19.22 1.73 15.11
N GLY A 140 19.49 0.62 14.42
CA GLY A 140 20.24 0.60 13.16
C GLY A 140 19.38 0.80 11.92
N GLU A 141 18.05 0.89 12.06
CA GLU A 141 17.07 1.11 10.98
C GLU A 141 17.00 0.04 9.89
N SER A 142 17.93 -0.91 9.89
CA SER A 142 18.03 -2.00 8.91
C SER A 142 17.67 -3.35 9.51
N CYS A 143 16.84 -3.39 10.56
CA CYS A 143 16.43 -4.65 11.16
C CYS A 143 15.51 -5.43 10.22
N SER A 144 15.37 -6.74 10.44
CA SER A 144 14.58 -7.57 9.53
C SER A 144 13.09 -7.23 9.53
N HIS A 145 12.57 -6.70 10.64
CA HIS A 145 11.18 -6.23 10.72
C HIS A 145 10.93 -5.04 9.80
N VAL A 146 11.89 -4.10 9.70
CA VAL A 146 11.80 -2.98 8.74
C VAL A 146 11.82 -3.52 7.32
N GLY A 147 12.75 -4.43 6.99
CA GLY A 147 12.81 -5.06 5.68
C GLY A 147 11.52 -5.79 5.30
N ALA A 148 10.93 -6.54 6.23
CA ALA A 148 9.68 -7.25 6.00
C ALA A 148 8.53 -6.28 5.66
N VAL A 149 8.43 -5.13 6.35
CA VAL A 149 7.41 -4.12 6.02
C VAL A 149 7.69 -3.44 4.68
N LEU A 150 8.95 -3.14 4.35
CA LEU A 150 9.31 -2.59 3.03
C LEU A 150 8.89 -3.52 1.89
N PHE A 151 9.18 -4.82 2.00
CA PHE A 151 8.74 -5.81 1.00
C PHE A 151 7.23 -5.98 0.97
N HIS A 152 6.54 -5.82 2.10
CA HIS A 152 5.08 -5.80 2.14
C HIS A 152 4.50 -4.63 1.34
N ILE A 153 5.03 -3.41 1.53
CA ILE A 153 4.62 -2.21 0.78
C ILE A 153 4.88 -2.41 -0.72
N GLU A 154 6.07 -2.89 -1.09
CA GLU A 154 6.46 -3.13 -2.48
C GLU A 154 5.51 -4.13 -3.18
N CYS A 155 5.17 -5.21 -2.49
CA CYS A 155 4.20 -6.18 -2.99
C CYS A 155 2.79 -5.58 -3.12
N ALA A 156 2.34 -4.80 -2.12
CA ALA A 156 1.05 -4.12 -2.18
C ALA A 156 0.97 -3.13 -3.35
N VAL A 157 2.05 -2.40 -3.62
CA VAL A 157 2.18 -1.51 -4.78
C VAL A 157 2.12 -2.28 -6.09
N LYS A 158 2.85 -3.41 -6.20
CA LYS A 158 2.76 -4.29 -7.38
C LYS A 158 1.35 -4.80 -7.62
N ILE A 159 0.66 -5.24 -6.57
CA ILE A 159 -0.74 -5.68 -6.65
C ILE A 159 -1.61 -4.53 -7.14
N ARG A 160 -1.49 -3.34 -6.57
CA ARG A 160 -2.22 -2.14 -7.02
C ARG A 160 -1.99 -1.84 -8.50
N SER A 161 -0.73 -1.87 -8.96
CA SER A 161 -0.36 -1.63 -10.36
C SER A 161 -0.78 -2.76 -11.30
N SER A 162 -1.00 -3.97 -10.78
CA SER A 162 -1.45 -5.14 -11.55
C SER A 162 -2.96 -5.32 -11.54
N LYS A 163 -3.72 -4.49 -10.81
CA LYS A 163 -5.20 -4.55 -10.81
C LYS A 163 -5.69 -4.30 -12.24
N THR A 164 -6.40 -5.29 -12.78
CA THR A 164 -7.03 -5.20 -14.10
C THR A 164 -8.48 -4.74 -13.96
N CYS A 165 -9.12 -4.34 -15.06
CA CYS A 165 -10.50 -3.82 -15.08
C CYS A 165 -11.54 -4.77 -14.43
N THR A 166 -11.21 -6.04 -14.24
CA THR A 166 -12.06 -7.06 -13.60
C THR A 166 -11.93 -7.13 -12.08
N ASP A 167 -10.90 -6.50 -11.49
CA ASP A 167 -10.62 -6.51 -10.05
C ASP A 167 -11.25 -5.31 -9.30
N GLU A 168 -11.73 -4.29 -10.04
CA GLU A 168 -12.59 -3.25 -9.48
C GLU A 168 -14.03 -3.74 -9.34
N LYS A 169 -14.80 -3.19 -8.39
CA LYS A 169 -16.24 -3.47 -8.34
C LYS A 169 -16.82 -3.13 -9.70
N ALA A 170 -17.30 -4.17 -10.38
CA ALA A 170 -17.74 -4.03 -11.75
C ALA A 170 -18.86 -3.00 -11.82
N TYR A 171 -18.56 -1.81 -12.34
CA TYR A 171 -19.56 -0.81 -12.70
C TYR A 171 -20.20 -1.23 -14.03
N TRP A 172 -20.56 -2.50 -14.19
CA TRP A 172 -21.54 -2.85 -15.20
C TRP A 172 -22.79 -2.09 -14.79
N LEU A 173 -23.02 -0.95 -15.45
CA LEU A 173 -24.34 -0.37 -15.57
C LEU A 173 -25.21 -1.54 -16.01
N LEU A 174 -25.92 -2.16 -15.06
CA LEU A 174 -26.84 -3.25 -15.34
C LEU A 174 -27.71 -2.73 -16.48
N PRO A 175 -27.63 -3.28 -17.70
CA PRO A 175 -28.55 -2.87 -18.74
C PRO A 175 -29.93 -3.11 -18.15
N SER A 176 -30.76 -2.06 -18.12
CA SER A 176 -32.10 -2.14 -17.55
C SER A 176 -32.77 -3.39 -18.11
N SER A 177 -33.00 -4.38 -17.26
CA SER A 177 -33.59 -5.64 -17.66
C SER A 177 -35.03 -5.35 -18.03
N LYS A 178 -35.28 -5.00 -19.30
CA LYS A 178 -36.63 -5.05 -19.85
C LYS A 178 -37.09 -6.49 -19.63
N LYS A 179 -38.19 -6.68 -18.89
CA LYS A 179 -38.85 -7.98 -18.83
C LYS A 179 -39.25 -8.35 -20.26
N ILE A 180 -38.57 -9.33 -20.83
CA ILE A 180 -38.94 -9.91 -22.12
C ILE A 180 -39.92 -11.04 -21.82
N GLU A 181 -41.09 -11.01 -22.43
CA GLU A 181 -42.04 -12.13 -22.36
C GLU A 181 -41.50 -13.32 -23.15
N PHE A 182 -41.61 -14.51 -22.59
CA PHE A 182 -41.22 -15.74 -23.24
C PHE A 182 -42.15 -16.01 -24.44
N LYS A 183 -41.55 -16.29 -25.60
CA LYS A 183 -42.27 -16.65 -26.84
C LYS A 183 -41.70 -17.95 -27.41
N PRO A 184 -42.53 -18.76 -28.12
CA PRO A 184 -42.05 -19.88 -28.90
C PRO A 184 -40.93 -19.44 -29.86
N VAL A 185 -39.98 -20.32 -30.15
CA VAL A 185 -38.84 -20.00 -31.04
C VAL A 185 -39.29 -19.53 -32.43
N SER A 186 -40.45 -20.00 -32.91
CA SER A 186 -41.07 -19.54 -34.16
C SER A 186 -41.43 -18.06 -34.17
N ASP A 187 -41.64 -17.47 -33.00
CA ASP A 187 -42.17 -16.11 -32.83
C ASP A 187 -41.09 -15.15 -32.29
N ILE A 188 -39.84 -15.60 -32.21
CA ILE A 188 -38.68 -14.79 -31.83
C ILE A 188 -38.06 -14.23 -33.10
N ASP A 189 -38.01 -12.90 -33.20
CA ASP A 189 -37.30 -12.21 -34.27
C ASP A 189 -35.80 -12.17 -33.96
N PHE A 190 -35.02 -12.98 -34.69
CA PHE A 190 -33.55 -13.03 -34.58
C PHE A 190 -32.84 -12.04 -35.52
N THR A 191 -33.57 -11.11 -36.12
CA THR A 191 -32.98 -10.13 -37.03
C THR A 191 -31.96 -9.26 -36.30
N SER A 192 -30.76 -9.11 -36.88
CA SER A 192 -29.69 -8.35 -36.23
C SER A 192 -30.07 -6.87 -36.07
N PRO A 193 -29.58 -6.18 -35.02
CA PRO A 193 -29.89 -4.76 -34.80
C PRO A 193 -29.57 -3.87 -36.01
N LYS A 194 -28.47 -4.19 -36.73
CA LYS A 194 -28.09 -3.49 -37.97
C LYS A 194 -29.16 -3.65 -39.06
N SER A 195 -29.70 -4.86 -39.23
CA SER A 195 -30.73 -5.14 -40.24
C SER A 195 -32.07 -4.48 -39.87
N LEU A 196 -32.43 -4.47 -38.59
CA LEU A 196 -33.62 -3.73 -38.10
C LEU A 196 -33.49 -2.22 -38.37
N GLN A 197 -32.32 -1.65 -38.12
CA GLN A 197 -32.06 -0.23 -38.37
C GLN A 197 -32.12 0.11 -39.87
N CYS A 198 -31.53 -0.71 -40.74
CA CYS A 198 -31.66 -0.54 -42.19
C CYS A 198 -33.11 -0.63 -42.66
N ASN A 199 -33.88 -1.61 -42.15
CA ASN A 199 -35.28 -1.78 -42.51
C ASN A 199 -36.16 -0.60 -42.04
N LEU A 200 -35.90 -0.06 -40.84
CA LEU A 200 -36.55 1.15 -40.34
C LEU A 200 -36.21 2.36 -41.20
N ASN A 201 -34.92 2.57 -41.51
CA ASN A 201 -34.49 3.68 -42.36
C ASN A 201 -35.12 3.60 -43.75
N ASN A 202 -35.19 2.41 -44.36
CA ASN A 202 -35.83 2.20 -45.66
C ASN A 202 -37.34 2.47 -45.61
N LYS A 203 -38.03 2.06 -44.54
CA LYS A 203 -39.46 2.38 -44.32
C LYS A 203 -39.70 3.87 -44.14
N VAL A 204 -38.85 4.55 -43.36
CA VAL A 204 -38.92 6.02 -43.17
C VAL A 204 -38.66 6.74 -44.50
N HIS A 205 -37.70 6.27 -45.30
CA HIS A 205 -37.44 6.81 -46.64
C HIS A 205 -38.65 6.63 -47.58
N GLY A 206 -39.30 5.47 -47.59
CA GLY A 206 -40.53 5.27 -48.36
C GLY A 206 -41.68 6.20 -47.91
N ILE A 207 -41.81 6.45 -46.61
CA ILE A 207 -42.85 7.36 -46.09
C ILE A 207 -42.58 8.83 -46.42
N ILE A 208 -41.32 9.25 -46.50
CA ILE A 208 -40.93 10.64 -46.78
C ILE A 208 -40.94 10.95 -48.29
N TYR A 209 -40.64 9.97 -49.15
CA TYR A 209 -40.41 10.21 -50.58
C TYR A 209 -41.48 9.64 -51.53
N ASP A 210 -42.49 8.90 -51.06
CA ASP A 210 -43.65 8.46 -51.86
C ASP A 210 -44.93 9.32 -51.61
N LYS A 211 -44.78 10.64 -51.50
CA LYS A 211 -45.88 11.62 -51.59
C LYS A 211 -45.71 12.56 -52.77
#